data_AF-A0AA46ADH3-F1
#
_entry.id   AF-A0AA46ADH3-F1
#
_cell.length_a   1.000
_cell.length_b   1.000
_cell.length_c   1.000
_cell.angle_alpha   90.00
_cell.angle_beta   90.00
_cell.angle_gamma   90.00
#
_symmetry.space_group_name_H-M   'P 1'
#
loop_
_entity.id
_entity.type
_entity.pdbx_description
1 polymer ?
#
loop_
_entity_poly.entity_id
_entity_poly.type
_entity_poly.pdbx_seq_one_letter_code
_entity_poly.pdbx_strand_id
1 'polypeptide(L)'
;MEHIKKHGFKLAWIQLLGMIVLFVMYAGAMLVYYLISLAVGMSSMMSNPNPFESAAQLGTGLITLSIVLYLGLLAVEMIIGAMSTGAIYGISIEAVFNNRVTLSLYFHHMFRHIKRLTLLSLTTFLLLVPFIIAIVVISVIAIANPHDVGAISLSLAILAFVVYSLFIIAITIFAPIMIIHEKKPVWESIKLSAKLWGRAFGRSLSAVLSAFFITLLIVLGYLLLMLCFALLTGVSFDNDLNGLGSMSIIFLVIFCIFFFIFILPFASISFYLILIGRYQKRLRPVLFPEQNQEAPAEVQSGAEEPADADEQSNQPSDM
;
A
#
# COMPACT_ATOMS: atom_id res chain seq x y z
N MET A 1 8.89 -18.80 0.21
CA MET A 1 9.02 -18.57 1.66
C MET A 1 10.46 -18.32 2.09
N GLU A 2 11.48 -18.81 1.36
CA GLU A 2 12.89 -18.54 1.67
C GLU A 2 13.25 -17.04 1.67
N HIS A 3 12.71 -16.25 0.74
CA HIS A 3 12.94 -14.79 0.71
C HIS A 3 12.43 -14.06 1.96
N ILE A 4 11.31 -14.52 2.54
CA ILE A 4 10.76 -13.95 3.78
C ILE A 4 11.68 -14.29 4.96
N LYS A 5 12.20 -15.52 5.03
CA LYS A 5 13.11 -15.95 6.09
C LYS A 5 14.47 -15.23 6.02
N LYS A 6 14.99 -14.97 4.82
CA LYS A 6 16.33 -14.38 4.63
C LYS A 6 16.36 -12.86 4.76
N HIS A 7 15.30 -12.16 4.32
CA HIS A 7 15.31 -10.70 4.21
C HIS A 7 14.13 -9.99 4.88
N GLY A 8 13.15 -10.72 5.44
CA GLY A 8 11.93 -10.14 6.00
C GLY A 8 12.20 -9.11 7.11
N PHE A 9 13.08 -9.41 8.07
CA PHE A 9 13.40 -8.48 9.16
C PHE A 9 14.13 -7.22 8.67
N LYS A 10 15.12 -7.38 7.78
CA LYS A 10 15.86 -6.26 7.18
C LYS A 10 14.92 -5.34 6.38
N LEU A 11 14.03 -5.93 5.59
CA LEU A 11 13.00 -5.18 4.86
C LEU A 11 12.08 -4.45 5.84
N ALA A 12 11.62 -5.12 6.91
CA ALA A 12 10.73 -4.52 7.91
C ALA A 12 11.34 -3.25 8.53
N TRP A 13 12.64 -3.29 8.84
CA TRP A 13 13.36 -2.13 9.36
C TRP A 13 13.48 -0.99 8.35
N ILE A 14 13.77 -1.33 7.08
CA ILE A 14 13.82 -0.36 5.98
C ILE A 14 12.45 0.31 5.80
N GLN A 15 11.37 -0.48 5.85
CA GLN A 15 10.01 0.04 5.75
C GLN A 15 9.61 0.89 6.94
N LEU A 16 10.00 0.52 8.15
CA LEU A 16 9.79 1.34 9.34
C LEU A 16 10.42 2.71 9.16
N LEU A 17 11.69 2.76 8.73
CA LEU A 17 12.37 4.03 8.46
C LEU A 17 11.65 4.84 7.37
N GLY A 18 11.21 4.17 6.30
CA GLY A 18 10.41 4.79 5.25
C GLY A 18 9.09 5.36 5.76
N MET A 19 8.37 4.65 6.61
CA MET A 19 7.13 5.13 7.22
C MET A 19 7.37 6.33 8.14
N ILE A 20 8.48 6.37 8.89
CA ILE A 20 8.85 7.54 9.70
C ILE A 20 9.08 8.75 8.81
N VAL A 21 9.85 8.61 7.72
CA VAL A 21 10.10 9.71 6.78
C VAL A 21 8.79 10.21 6.16
N LEU A 22 7.93 9.30 5.69
CA LEU A 22 6.63 9.64 5.11
C LEU A 22 5.69 10.28 6.14
N PHE A 23 5.72 9.82 7.39
CA PHE A 23 4.96 10.41 8.48
C PHE A 23 5.40 11.85 8.77
N VAL A 24 6.70 12.12 8.82
CA VAL A 24 7.23 13.47 9.02
C VAL A 24 6.84 14.38 7.84
N MET A 25 6.90 13.87 6.60
CA MET A 25 6.42 14.61 5.42
C MET A 25 4.93 14.93 5.50
N TYR A 26 4.10 13.95 5.88
CA TYR A 26 2.66 14.13 6.05
C TYR A 26 2.33 15.11 7.18
N ALA A 27 2.99 14.98 8.33
CA ALA A 27 2.84 15.91 9.45
C ALA A 27 3.25 17.33 9.08
N GLY A 28 4.33 17.49 8.31
CA GLY A 28 4.74 18.79 7.76
C GLY A 28 3.69 19.40 6.83
N ALA A 29 3.11 18.60 5.93
CA ALA A 29 2.03 19.04 5.04
C ALA A 29 0.76 19.44 5.83
N MET A 30 0.38 18.64 6.82
CA MET A 30 -0.75 18.93 7.71
C MET A 30 -0.53 20.20 8.53
N LEU A 31 0.70 20.45 9.01
CA LEU A 31 1.05 21.67 9.72
C LEU A 31 0.93 22.90 8.81
N VAL A 32 1.42 22.83 7.57
CA VAL A 32 1.26 23.91 6.58
C VAL A 32 -0.22 24.15 6.30
N TYR A 33 -1.00 23.10 6.07
CA TYR A 33 -2.45 23.19 5.86
C TYR A 33 -3.16 23.86 7.05
N TYR A 34 -2.80 23.47 8.28
CA TYR A 34 -3.35 24.04 9.51
C TYR A 34 -3.02 25.54 9.64
N LEU A 35 -1.77 25.94 9.38
CA LEU A 35 -1.35 27.34 9.43
C LEU A 35 -2.09 28.20 8.40
N ILE A 36 -2.28 27.69 7.17
CA ILE A 36 -3.05 28.38 6.14
C ILE A 36 -4.52 28.50 6.56
N SER A 37 -5.10 27.42 7.10
CA SER A 37 -6.48 27.42 7.58
C SER A 37 -6.71 28.43 8.71
N LEU A 38 -5.73 28.56 9.62
CA LEU A 38 -5.76 29.54 10.71
C LEU A 38 -5.65 30.98 10.16
N ALA A 39 -4.73 31.22 9.23
CA ALA A 39 -4.54 32.54 8.61
C ALA A 39 -5.77 33.03 7.84
N VAL A 40 -6.54 32.11 7.26
CA VAL A 40 -7.79 32.43 6.53
C VAL A 40 -9.01 32.45 7.45
N GLY A 41 -8.83 32.26 8.77
CA GLY A 41 -9.92 32.33 9.75
C GLY A 41 -10.88 31.14 9.70
N MET A 42 -10.47 30.01 9.12
CA MET A 42 -11.28 28.80 9.04
C MET A 42 -11.30 27.98 10.35
N SER A 43 -10.55 28.40 11.37
CA SER A 43 -10.46 27.70 12.66
C SER A 43 -11.80 27.59 13.39
N SER A 44 -12.73 28.54 13.17
CA SER A 44 -14.09 28.54 13.71
C SER A 44 -14.99 27.45 13.11
N MET A 45 -14.65 26.92 11.93
CA MET A 45 -15.41 25.81 11.32
C MET A 45 -15.12 24.47 11.98
N MET A 46 -13.90 24.26 12.49
CA MET A 46 -13.51 22.99 13.13
C MET A 46 -14.22 22.79 14.48
N SER A 47 -14.74 23.86 15.08
CA SER A 47 -15.48 23.82 16.36
C SER A 47 -16.99 23.68 16.21
N ASN A 48 -17.55 23.78 14.99
CA ASN A 48 -18.99 23.76 14.79
C ASN A 48 -19.49 22.33 14.47
N PRO A 49 -20.37 21.72 15.29
CA PRO A 49 -20.86 20.37 15.06
C PRO A 49 -21.79 20.24 13.84
N ASN A 50 -22.33 21.36 13.32
CA ASN A 50 -23.20 21.38 12.13
C ASN A 50 -22.48 21.97 10.90
N PRO A 51 -21.87 21.13 10.04
CA PRO A 51 -21.08 21.60 8.90
C PRO A 51 -21.88 22.39 7.86
N PHE A 52 -23.20 22.15 7.76
CA PHE A 52 -24.10 22.83 6.82
C PHE A 52 -24.50 24.24 7.26
N GLU A 53 -24.67 24.49 8.57
CA GLU A 53 -24.95 25.84 9.09
C GLU A 53 -23.71 26.72 9.00
N SER A 54 -22.53 26.16 9.28
CA SER A 54 -21.26 26.85 9.06
C SER A 54 -21.03 27.17 7.58
N ALA A 55 -21.44 26.31 6.65
CA ALA A 55 -21.32 26.55 5.22
C ALA A 55 -22.21 27.71 4.72
N ALA A 56 -23.42 27.84 5.24
CA ALA A 56 -24.37 28.88 4.84
C ALA A 56 -23.97 30.29 5.34
N GLN A 57 -23.23 30.38 6.45
CA GLN A 57 -22.73 31.63 7.01
C GLN A 57 -21.48 32.16 6.30
N LEU A 58 -20.85 31.33 5.46
CA LEU A 58 -19.63 31.69 4.77
C LEU A 58 -19.95 32.34 3.43
N GLY A 59 -19.35 33.51 3.20
CA GLY A 59 -19.31 34.08 1.86
C GLY A 59 -18.74 33.05 0.88
N THR A 60 -19.28 33.05 -0.34
CA THR A 60 -18.88 32.13 -1.43
C THR A 60 -17.36 32.02 -1.62
N GLY A 61 -16.60 33.10 -1.38
CA GLY A 61 -15.14 33.11 -1.43
C GLY A 61 -14.45 32.17 -0.43
N LEU A 62 -14.95 32.06 0.80
CA LEU A 62 -14.38 31.14 1.81
C LEU A 62 -14.69 29.69 1.48
N ILE A 63 -15.88 29.40 0.94
CA ILE A 63 -16.26 28.06 0.47
C ILE A 63 -15.33 27.63 -0.67
N THR A 64 -15.13 28.49 -1.68
CA THR A 64 -14.22 28.19 -2.80
C THR A 64 -12.79 27.95 -2.30
N LEU A 65 -12.28 28.78 -1.38
CA LEU A 65 -10.96 28.61 -0.81
C LEU A 65 -10.83 27.30 -0.01
N SER A 66 -11.86 26.93 0.76
CA SER A 66 -11.92 25.66 1.50
C SER A 66 -11.79 24.46 0.56
N ILE A 67 -12.52 24.48 -0.56
CA ILE A 67 -12.46 23.43 -1.59
C ILE A 67 -11.07 23.35 -2.20
N VAL A 68 -10.45 24.49 -2.53
CA VAL A 68 -9.09 24.53 -3.09
C VAL A 68 -8.06 23.97 -2.11
N LEU A 69 -8.14 24.33 -0.82
CA LEU A 69 -7.25 23.80 0.21
C LEU A 69 -7.42 22.29 0.38
N TYR A 70 -8.66 21.80 0.43
CA TYR A 70 -8.95 20.37 0.52
C TYR A 70 -8.41 19.59 -0.68
N LEU A 71 -8.60 20.10 -1.90
CA LEU A 71 -8.02 19.51 -3.11
C LEU A 71 -6.49 19.51 -3.09
N GLY A 72 -5.87 20.57 -2.55
CA GLY A 72 -4.44 20.63 -2.33
C GLY A 72 -3.93 19.56 -1.36
N LEU A 73 -4.63 19.37 -0.24
CA LEU A 73 -4.30 18.33 0.74
C LEU A 73 -4.43 16.93 0.12
N LEU A 74 -5.51 16.68 -0.62
CA LEU A 74 -5.74 15.42 -1.33
C LEU A 74 -4.63 15.15 -2.37
N ALA A 75 -4.16 16.16 -3.09
CA ALA A 75 -3.03 16.03 -4.00
C ALA A 75 -1.73 15.64 -3.28
N VAL A 76 -1.46 16.25 -2.11
CA VAL A 76 -0.29 15.89 -1.29
C VAL A 76 -0.41 14.45 -0.77
N GLU A 77 -1.58 14.05 -0.30
CA GLU A 77 -1.84 12.68 0.14
C GLU A 77 -1.61 11.66 -0.98
N MET A 78 -2.07 11.95 -2.20
CA MET A 78 -1.81 11.11 -3.38
C MET A 78 -0.32 10.99 -3.69
N ILE A 79 0.45 12.07 -3.55
CA ILE A 79 1.91 12.05 -3.77
C ILE A 79 2.60 11.19 -2.71
N ILE A 80 2.28 11.39 -1.43
CA ILE A 80 2.85 10.61 -0.31
C ILE A 80 2.47 9.13 -0.44
N GLY A 81 1.21 8.83 -0.79
CA GLY A 81 0.73 7.48 -1.06
C GLY A 81 1.46 6.82 -2.24
N ALA A 82 1.73 7.57 -3.32
CA ALA A 82 2.51 7.11 -4.45
C ALA A 82 3.98 6.84 -4.08
N MET A 83 4.58 7.69 -3.25
CA MET A 83 5.93 7.49 -2.70
C MET A 83 6.01 6.20 -1.86
N SER A 84 5.06 6.00 -0.95
CA SER A 84 4.93 4.80 -0.13
C SER A 84 4.80 3.53 -0.98
N THR A 85 3.88 3.57 -1.94
CA THR A 85 3.64 2.46 -2.88
C THR A 85 4.90 2.16 -3.68
N GLY A 86 5.56 3.19 -4.21
CA GLY A 86 6.79 3.03 -5.00
C GLY A 86 7.93 2.41 -4.21
N ALA A 87 8.12 2.86 -2.97
CA ALA A 87 9.16 2.36 -2.09
C ALA A 87 8.92 0.88 -1.74
N ILE A 88 7.72 0.52 -1.29
CA ILE A 88 7.39 -0.84 -0.85
C ILE A 88 7.39 -1.84 -2.01
N TYR A 89 6.74 -1.51 -3.14
CA TYR A 89 6.73 -2.39 -4.30
C TYR A 89 8.14 -2.50 -4.91
N GLY A 90 8.87 -1.39 -5.04
CA GLY A 90 10.21 -1.38 -5.62
C GLY A 90 11.20 -2.25 -4.86
N ILE A 91 11.30 -2.07 -3.53
CA ILE A 91 12.21 -2.89 -2.73
C ILE A 91 11.78 -4.36 -2.69
N SER A 92 10.48 -4.64 -2.68
CA SER A 92 9.96 -6.01 -2.66
C SER A 92 10.19 -6.72 -4.00
N ILE A 93 10.13 -6.00 -5.12
CA ILE A 93 10.51 -6.50 -6.45
C ILE A 93 12.00 -6.81 -6.47
N GLU A 94 12.86 -5.90 -6.01
CA GLU A 94 14.31 -6.14 -5.98
C GLU A 94 14.68 -7.33 -5.08
N ALA A 95 14.00 -7.48 -3.94
CA ALA A 95 14.20 -8.61 -3.03
C ALA A 95 13.80 -9.96 -3.66
N VAL A 96 12.74 -9.98 -4.47
CA VAL A 96 12.18 -11.20 -5.08
C VAL A 96 12.88 -11.57 -6.39
N PHE A 97 13.15 -10.59 -7.26
CA PHE A 97 13.73 -10.83 -8.58
C PHE A 97 15.26 -10.84 -8.57
N ASN A 98 15.89 -9.93 -7.82
CA ASN A 98 17.33 -9.69 -7.86
C ASN A 98 18.05 -10.10 -6.56
N ASN A 99 17.32 -10.54 -5.53
CA ASN A 99 17.83 -10.92 -4.21
C ASN A 99 18.69 -9.85 -3.53
N ARG A 100 18.42 -8.57 -3.83
CA ARG A 100 19.16 -7.42 -3.30
C ARG A 100 18.24 -6.57 -2.44
N VAL A 101 18.72 -6.19 -1.26
CA VAL A 101 17.99 -5.33 -0.33
C VAL A 101 18.95 -4.32 0.27
N THR A 102 18.80 -3.05 -0.12
CA THR A 102 19.57 -1.92 0.41
C THR A 102 18.64 -0.75 0.71
N LEU A 103 19.02 0.05 1.71
CA LEU A 103 18.25 1.23 2.11
C LEU A 103 18.24 2.30 1.00
N SER A 104 19.37 2.50 0.33
CA SER A 104 19.49 3.43 -0.80
C SER A 104 18.53 3.07 -1.93
N LEU A 105 18.35 1.78 -2.23
CA LEU A 105 17.43 1.33 -3.27
C LEU A 105 15.96 1.58 -2.89
N TYR A 106 15.60 1.48 -1.61
CA TYR A 106 14.27 1.83 -1.11
C TYR A 106 13.93 3.30 -1.40
N PHE A 107 14.82 4.23 -0.99
CA PHE A 107 14.62 5.66 -1.26
C PHE A 107 14.70 6.00 -2.74
N HIS A 108 15.55 5.32 -3.51
CA HIS A 108 15.59 5.49 -4.96
C HIS A 108 14.24 5.15 -5.61
N HIS A 109 13.62 4.02 -5.22
CA HIS A 109 12.30 3.66 -5.73
C HIS A 109 11.17 4.55 -5.22
N MET A 110 11.31 5.11 -4.01
CA MET A 110 10.38 6.09 -3.45
C MET A 110 10.22 7.30 -4.37
N PHE A 111 11.32 7.83 -4.93
CA PHE A 111 11.29 9.04 -5.78
C PHE A 111 11.19 8.75 -7.27
N ARG A 112 11.84 7.69 -7.77
CA ARG A 112 11.96 7.41 -9.21
C ARG A 112 10.61 7.24 -9.92
N HIS A 113 9.62 6.67 -9.24
CA HIS A 113 8.35 6.29 -9.85
C HIS A 113 7.16 7.17 -9.43
N ILE A 114 7.39 8.26 -8.67
CA ILE A 114 6.32 9.13 -8.14
C ILE A 114 5.35 9.52 -9.23
N LYS A 115 5.82 10.15 -10.32
CA LYS A 115 4.94 10.64 -11.39
C LYS A 115 3.99 9.57 -11.94
N ARG A 116 4.49 8.34 -12.17
CA ARG A 116 3.68 7.26 -12.74
C ARG A 116 2.72 6.66 -11.70
N LEU A 117 3.15 6.55 -10.45
CA LEU A 117 2.33 5.99 -9.37
C LEU A 117 1.29 7.00 -8.85
N THR A 118 1.59 8.30 -8.86
CA THR A 118 0.60 9.36 -8.63
C THR A 118 -0.43 9.36 -9.74
N LEU A 119 -0.03 9.18 -11.00
CA LEU A 119 -0.99 9.04 -12.11
C LEU A 119 -1.83 7.76 -11.98
N LEU A 120 -1.28 6.67 -11.48
CA LEU A 120 -2.05 5.46 -11.13
C LEU A 120 -3.06 5.76 -10.01
N SER A 121 -2.63 6.36 -8.90
CA SER A 121 -3.50 6.73 -7.78
C SER A 121 -4.63 7.66 -8.22
N LEU A 122 -4.30 8.68 -9.01
CA LEU A 122 -5.27 9.60 -9.62
C LEU A 122 -6.25 8.85 -10.52
N THR A 123 -5.77 7.95 -11.40
CA THR A 123 -6.65 7.16 -12.27
C THR A 123 -7.59 6.27 -11.46
N THR A 124 -7.08 5.59 -10.43
CA THR A 124 -7.90 4.77 -9.51
C THR A 124 -8.94 5.61 -8.79
N PHE A 125 -8.57 6.82 -8.34
CA PHE A 125 -9.50 7.75 -7.70
C PHE A 125 -10.58 8.22 -8.68
N LEU A 126 -10.22 8.62 -9.91
CA LEU A 126 -11.20 9.01 -10.93
C LEU A 126 -12.18 7.88 -11.26
N LEU A 127 -11.74 6.62 -11.23
CA LEU A 127 -12.64 5.47 -11.42
C LEU A 127 -13.66 5.33 -10.27
N LEU A 128 -13.31 5.75 -9.05
CA LEU A 128 -14.22 5.73 -7.90
C LEU A 128 -15.18 6.92 -7.85
N VAL A 129 -14.83 8.06 -8.48
CA VAL A 129 -15.61 9.31 -8.43
C VAL A 129 -17.10 9.13 -8.79
N PRO A 130 -17.50 8.45 -9.88
CA PRO A 130 -18.92 8.28 -10.22
C PRO A 130 -19.72 7.62 -9.11
N PHE A 131 -19.12 6.65 -8.41
CA PHE A 131 -19.76 5.92 -7.33
C PHE A 131 -19.83 6.74 -6.04
N ILE A 132 -18.78 7.51 -5.75
CA ILE A 132 -18.78 8.47 -4.63
C ILE A 132 -19.91 9.48 -4.83
N ILE A 133 -20.06 10.04 -6.02
CA ILE A 133 -21.15 10.97 -6.36
C ILE A 133 -22.50 10.29 -6.17
N ALA A 134 -22.67 9.06 -6.68
CA ALA A 134 -23.93 8.32 -6.54
C ALA A 134 -24.31 8.12 -5.07
N ILE A 135 -23.36 7.75 -4.21
CA ILE A 135 -23.60 7.56 -2.77
C ILE A 135 -23.96 8.89 -2.11
N VAL A 136 -23.20 9.95 -2.38
CA VAL A 136 -23.48 11.27 -1.80
C VAL A 136 -24.88 11.73 -2.18
N VAL A 137 -25.28 11.57 -3.44
CA VAL A 137 -26.64 11.91 -3.91
C VAL A 137 -27.69 11.07 -3.19
N ILE A 138 -27.52 9.74 -3.11
CA ILE A 138 -28.46 8.85 -2.41
C ILE A 138 -28.56 9.23 -0.93
N SER A 139 -27.43 9.52 -0.26
CA SER A 139 -27.41 9.95 1.14
C SER A 139 -28.12 11.28 1.35
N VAL A 140 -27.94 12.26 0.46
CA VAL A 140 -28.64 13.55 0.54
C VAL A 140 -30.15 13.37 0.36
N ILE A 141 -30.58 12.55 -0.61
CA ILE A 141 -32.01 12.25 -0.82
C ILE A 141 -32.58 11.50 0.39
N ALA A 142 -31.82 10.58 0.99
CA ALA A 142 -32.24 9.82 2.17
C ALA A 142 -32.46 10.72 3.39
N ILE A 143 -31.60 11.73 3.57
CA ILE A 143 -31.74 12.72 4.64
C ILE A 143 -32.94 13.64 4.37
N ALA A 144 -33.16 14.04 3.11
CA ALA A 144 -34.24 14.94 2.75
C ALA A 144 -35.63 14.27 2.79
N ASN A 145 -35.72 12.99 2.43
CA ASN A 145 -36.97 12.23 2.35
C ASN A 145 -36.84 10.88 3.09
N PRO A 146 -36.81 10.91 4.44
CA PRO A 146 -36.56 9.70 5.24
C PRO A 146 -37.68 8.65 5.12
N HIS A 147 -38.88 9.05 4.68
CA HIS A 147 -40.01 8.14 4.47
C HIS A 147 -39.97 7.40 3.12
N ASP A 148 -39.34 7.98 2.10
CA ASP A 148 -39.32 7.42 0.74
C ASP A 148 -38.06 6.57 0.48
N VAL A 149 -36.94 6.93 1.10
CA VAL A 149 -35.69 6.18 0.98
C VAL A 149 -35.59 5.17 2.12
N GLY A 150 -36.27 4.04 1.96
CA GLY A 150 -36.21 2.96 2.94
C GLY A 150 -34.77 2.50 3.19
N ALA A 151 -34.46 2.11 4.42
CA ALA A 151 -33.13 1.63 4.85
C ALA A 151 -32.52 0.57 3.90
N ILE A 152 -33.37 -0.23 3.26
CA ILE A 152 -33.00 -1.23 2.25
C ILE A 152 -32.24 -0.61 1.07
N SER A 153 -32.69 0.53 0.55
CA SER A 153 -32.05 1.21 -0.59
C SER A 153 -30.66 1.74 -0.25
N LEU A 154 -30.51 2.32 0.95
CA LEU A 154 -29.22 2.76 1.47
C LEU A 154 -28.27 1.57 1.66
N SER A 155 -28.74 0.48 2.27
CA SER A 155 -27.96 -0.75 2.44
C SER A 155 -27.50 -1.33 1.09
N LEU A 156 -28.37 -1.32 0.08
CA LEU A 156 -28.04 -1.82 -1.26
C LEU A 156 -27.01 -0.91 -1.96
N ALA A 157 -27.11 0.41 -1.80
CA ALA A 157 -26.13 1.37 -2.32
C ALA A 157 -24.75 1.18 -1.68
N ILE A 158 -24.70 0.98 -0.36
CA ILE A 158 -23.46 0.67 0.37
C ILE A 158 -22.87 -0.66 -0.12
N LEU A 159 -23.68 -1.70 -0.27
CA LEU A 159 -23.23 -2.99 -0.78
C LEU A 159 -22.65 -2.86 -2.20
N ALA A 160 -23.35 -2.14 -3.09
CA ALA A 160 -22.88 -1.89 -4.45
C ALA A 160 -21.54 -1.15 -4.45
N PHE A 161 -21.35 -0.17 -3.56
CA PHE A 161 -20.09 0.55 -3.41
C PHE A 161 -18.96 -0.36 -2.94
N VAL A 162 -19.22 -1.23 -1.97
CA VAL A 162 -18.22 -2.19 -1.46
C VAL A 162 -17.80 -3.13 -2.59
N VAL A 163 -18.76 -3.71 -3.32
CA VAL A 163 -18.48 -4.61 -4.46
C VAL A 163 -17.69 -3.89 -5.55
N TYR A 164 -18.07 -2.66 -5.89
CA TYR A 164 -17.36 -1.85 -6.89
C TYR A 164 -15.93 -1.50 -6.44
N SER A 165 -15.76 -1.10 -5.18
CA SER A 165 -14.44 -0.79 -4.62
C SER A 165 -13.53 -2.01 -4.62
N LEU A 166 -14.05 -3.19 -4.27
CA LEU A 166 -13.31 -4.45 -4.35
C LEU A 166 -12.92 -4.78 -5.80
N PHE A 167 -13.81 -4.52 -6.77
CA PHE A 167 -13.48 -4.69 -8.19
C PHE A 167 -12.35 -3.75 -8.64
N ILE A 168 -12.41 -2.46 -8.27
CA ILE A 168 -11.35 -1.49 -8.59
C ILE A 168 -10.01 -1.88 -7.94
N ILE A 169 -10.03 -2.31 -6.67
CA ILE A 169 -8.84 -2.81 -5.98
C ILE A 169 -8.28 -4.04 -6.72
N ALA A 170 -9.13 -4.99 -7.10
CA ALA A 170 -8.71 -6.18 -7.82
C ALA A 170 -7.99 -5.82 -9.13
N ILE A 171 -8.57 -4.96 -9.97
CA ILE A 171 -7.95 -4.57 -11.24
C ILE A 171 -6.69 -3.70 -11.07
N THR A 172 -6.48 -3.07 -9.91
CA THR A 172 -5.32 -2.18 -9.68
C THR A 172 -4.20 -2.83 -8.86
N ILE A 173 -4.45 -3.91 -8.14
CA ILE A 173 -3.48 -4.50 -7.20
C ILE A 173 -2.16 -4.95 -7.84
N PHE A 174 -2.18 -5.44 -9.08
CA PHE A 174 -0.97 -5.85 -9.81
C PHE A 174 -0.38 -4.73 -10.67
N ALA A 175 -1.08 -3.60 -10.84
CA ALA A 175 -0.63 -2.50 -11.71
C ALA A 175 0.70 -1.86 -11.24
N PRO A 176 0.96 -1.63 -9.94
CA PRO A 176 2.26 -1.13 -9.48
C PRO A 176 3.43 -2.03 -9.89
N ILE A 177 3.25 -3.35 -9.88
CA ILE A 177 4.29 -4.31 -10.28
C ILE A 177 4.62 -4.15 -11.76
N MET A 178 3.61 -4.00 -12.62
CA MET A 178 3.79 -3.78 -14.07
C MET A 178 4.48 -2.46 -14.39
N ILE A 179 4.17 -1.40 -13.64
CA ILE A 179 4.77 -0.07 -13.83
C ILE A 179 6.25 -0.08 -13.43
N ILE A 180 6.58 -0.74 -12.31
CA ILE A 180 7.93 -0.74 -11.75
C ILE A 180 8.85 -1.75 -12.45
N HIS A 181 8.41 -3.02 -12.55
CA HIS A 181 9.24 -4.10 -13.10
C HIS A 181 9.21 -4.11 -14.63
N GLU A 182 8.02 -4.14 -15.22
CA GLU A 182 7.85 -4.26 -16.68
C GLU A 182 7.90 -2.89 -17.41
N LYS A 183 8.08 -1.79 -16.66
CA LYS A 183 8.17 -0.40 -17.16
C LYS A 183 6.98 0.05 -18.03
N LYS A 184 5.84 -0.61 -17.92
CA LYS A 184 4.64 -0.33 -18.73
C LYS A 184 3.98 0.99 -18.33
N PRO A 185 3.29 1.69 -19.26
CA PRO A 185 2.49 2.86 -18.94
C PRO A 185 1.29 2.48 -18.06
N VAL A 186 0.71 3.47 -17.36
CA VAL A 186 -0.32 3.25 -16.33
C VAL A 186 -1.56 2.55 -16.88
N TRP A 187 -2.12 3.05 -17.99
CA TRP A 187 -3.31 2.45 -18.60
C TRP A 187 -3.09 1.03 -19.08
N GLU A 188 -1.93 0.74 -19.66
CA GLU A 188 -1.60 -0.61 -20.12
C GLU A 188 -1.39 -1.55 -18.91
N SER A 189 -0.86 -1.04 -17.81
CA SER A 189 -0.68 -1.78 -16.55
C SER A 189 -2.03 -2.15 -15.91
N ILE A 190 -3.01 -1.24 -15.90
CA ILE A 190 -4.38 -1.52 -15.44
C ILE A 190 -5.04 -2.55 -16.35
N LYS A 191 -4.92 -2.41 -17.68
CA LYS A 191 -5.47 -3.37 -18.66
C LYS A 191 -4.86 -4.76 -18.49
N LEU A 192 -3.54 -4.85 -18.30
CA LEU A 192 -2.85 -6.13 -18.07
C LEU A 192 -3.27 -6.77 -16.75
N SER A 193 -3.43 -5.96 -15.69
CA SER A 193 -3.92 -6.43 -14.40
C SER A 193 -5.37 -6.94 -14.50
N ALA A 194 -6.26 -6.23 -15.21
CA ALA A 194 -7.61 -6.71 -15.48
C ALA A 194 -7.63 -8.00 -16.33
N LYS A 195 -6.77 -8.08 -17.36
CA LYS A 195 -6.60 -9.28 -18.19
C LYS A 195 -6.11 -10.48 -17.38
N LEU A 196 -5.24 -10.24 -16.39
CA LEU A 196 -4.76 -11.28 -15.47
C LEU A 196 -5.91 -11.84 -14.61
N TRP A 197 -6.78 -10.97 -14.09
CA TRP A 197 -7.98 -11.39 -13.37
C TRP A 197 -8.95 -12.16 -14.26
N GLY A 198 -9.10 -11.80 -15.54
CA GLY A 198 -9.94 -12.55 -16.48
C GLY A 198 -9.37 -13.92 -16.88
N ARG A 199 -8.07 -14.02 -17.17
CA ARG A 199 -7.44 -15.27 -17.64
C ARG A 199 -7.02 -16.22 -16.53
N ALA A 200 -6.68 -15.69 -15.36
CA ALA A 200 -6.15 -16.45 -14.24
C ALA A 200 -6.81 -16.05 -12.91
N PHE A 201 -8.14 -15.91 -12.91
CA PHE A 201 -8.94 -15.49 -11.75
C PHE A 201 -8.56 -16.26 -10.48
N GLY A 202 -8.63 -17.59 -10.51
CA GLY A 202 -8.35 -18.42 -9.34
C GLY A 202 -6.92 -18.30 -8.82
N ARG A 203 -5.93 -18.13 -9.71
CA ARG A 203 -4.52 -17.94 -9.30
C ARG A 203 -4.28 -16.56 -8.70
N SER A 204 -4.89 -15.53 -9.29
CA SER A 204 -4.82 -14.14 -8.83
C SER A 204 -5.51 -13.98 -7.48
N LEU A 205 -6.74 -14.50 -7.37
CA LEU A 205 -7.51 -14.53 -6.14
C LEU A 205 -6.75 -15.29 -5.04
N SER A 206 -6.23 -16.48 -5.34
CA SER A 206 -5.43 -17.25 -4.36
C SER A 206 -4.19 -16.47 -3.91
N ALA A 207 -3.54 -15.71 -4.79
CA ALA A 207 -2.39 -14.90 -4.40
C ALA A 207 -2.77 -13.78 -3.43
N VAL A 208 -3.79 -12.99 -3.77
CA VAL A 208 -4.29 -11.90 -2.92
C VAL A 208 -4.82 -12.45 -1.60
N LEU A 209 -5.62 -13.51 -1.65
CA LEU A 209 -6.23 -14.13 -0.46
C LEU A 209 -5.15 -14.74 0.45
N SER A 210 -4.10 -15.35 -0.11
CA SER A 210 -2.98 -15.85 0.70
C SER A 210 -2.18 -14.74 1.36
N ALA A 211 -1.96 -13.63 0.67
CA ALA A 211 -1.30 -12.46 1.25
C ALA A 211 -2.17 -11.88 2.37
N PHE A 212 -3.48 -11.74 2.13
CA PHE A 212 -4.46 -11.28 3.10
C PHE A 212 -4.51 -12.16 4.35
N PHE A 213 -4.64 -13.48 4.22
CA PHE A 213 -4.70 -14.39 5.36
C PHE A 213 -3.42 -14.37 6.21
N ILE A 214 -2.24 -14.21 5.58
CA ILE A 214 -0.98 -14.12 6.32
C ILE A 214 -0.90 -12.80 7.09
N THR A 215 -1.27 -11.68 6.47
CA THR A 215 -1.37 -10.39 7.15
C THR A 215 -2.39 -10.43 8.28
N LEU A 216 -3.56 -11.05 8.04
CA LEU A 216 -4.60 -11.24 9.05
C LEU A 216 -4.09 -12.08 10.22
N LEU A 217 -3.34 -13.16 9.97
CA LEU A 217 -2.76 -14.00 11.01
C LEU A 217 -1.77 -13.23 11.89
N ILE A 218 -0.95 -12.34 11.29
CA ILE A 218 -0.03 -11.48 12.02
C ILE A 218 -0.80 -10.51 12.93
N VAL A 219 -1.84 -9.85 12.40
CA VAL A 219 -2.67 -8.92 13.16
C VAL A 219 -3.45 -9.65 14.25
N LEU A 220 -4.02 -10.81 13.97
CA LEU A 220 -4.77 -11.62 14.93
C LEU A 220 -3.86 -12.12 16.05
N GLY A 221 -2.63 -12.55 15.72
CA GLY A 221 -1.62 -12.92 16.72
C GLY A 221 -1.28 -11.77 17.65
N TYR A 222 -1.15 -10.55 17.11
CA TYR A 222 -0.97 -9.35 17.91
C TYR A 222 -2.19 -9.03 18.80
N LEU A 223 -3.41 -9.12 18.27
CA LEU A 223 -4.64 -8.90 19.05
C LEU A 223 -4.77 -9.93 20.19
N LEU A 224 -4.41 -11.19 19.94
CA LEU A 224 -4.43 -12.23 20.95
C LEU A 224 -3.36 -12.01 22.02
N LEU A 225 -2.19 -11.50 21.64
CA LEU A 225 -1.15 -11.08 22.59
C LEU A 225 -1.63 -9.91 23.46
N MET A 226 -2.30 -8.92 22.86
CA MET A 226 -2.89 -7.80 23.59
C MET A 226 -4.00 -8.26 24.54
N LEU A 227 -4.86 -9.18 24.10
CA LEU A 227 -5.89 -9.79 24.95
C LEU A 227 -5.28 -10.57 26.12
N CYS A 228 -4.25 -11.40 25.86
CA CYS A 228 -3.56 -12.15 26.91
C CYS A 228 -2.94 -11.21 27.94
N PHE A 229 -2.31 -10.12 27.49
CA PHE A 229 -1.74 -9.12 28.38
C PHE A 229 -2.82 -8.39 29.20
N ALA A 230 -3.93 -8.00 28.57
CA ALA A 230 -5.04 -7.34 29.27
C ALA A 230 -5.62 -8.24 30.37
N LEU A 231 -5.77 -9.54 30.10
CA LEU A 231 -6.21 -10.53 31.07
C LEU A 231 -5.20 -10.72 32.22
N LEU A 232 -3.89 -10.75 31.92
CA LEU A 232 -2.84 -10.91 32.93
C LEU A 232 -2.70 -9.69 33.85
N THR A 233 -2.89 -8.49 33.32
CA THR A 233 -2.76 -7.24 34.08
C THR A 233 -4.03 -6.83 34.80
N GLY A 234 -5.14 -7.55 34.59
CA GLY A 234 -6.44 -7.22 35.18
C GLY A 234 -6.98 -5.87 34.70
N VAL A 235 -6.52 -5.38 33.56
CA VAL A 235 -6.96 -4.11 32.98
C VAL A 235 -8.41 -4.28 32.54
N SER A 236 -9.35 -3.78 33.35
CA SER A 236 -10.71 -3.53 32.91
C SER A 236 -10.72 -2.23 32.11
N PHE A 237 -11.37 -2.26 30.94
CA PHE A 237 -11.67 -1.06 30.16
C PHE A 237 -12.87 -0.29 30.76
N ASP A 238 -12.94 -0.21 32.09
CA ASP A 238 -13.94 0.64 32.74
C ASP A 238 -13.52 2.10 32.56
N ASN A 239 -14.49 2.94 32.22
CA ASN A 239 -14.30 4.36 31.90
C ASN A 239 -14.00 5.23 33.13
N ASP A 240 -13.89 4.64 34.32
CA ASP A 240 -13.59 5.39 35.53
C ASP A 240 -12.10 5.74 35.58
N LEU A 241 -11.83 7.04 35.46
CA LEU A 241 -10.51 7.69 35.60
C LEU A 241 -9.95 7.62 37.04
N ASN A 242 -10.20 6.53 37.75
CA ASN A 242 -9.49 6.20 38.97
C ASN A 242 -8.04 5.77 38.61
N GLY A 243 -7.10 5.80 39.56
CA GLY A 243 -5.67 5.57 39.29
C GLY A 243 -5.31 4.27 38.53
N LEU A 244 -6.18 3.25 38.56
CA LEU A 244 -6.06 2.06 37.70
C LEU A 244 -6.41 2.33 36.23
N GLY A 245 -7.43 3.15 35.97
CA GLY A 245 -7.84 3.58 34.62
C GLY A 245 -6.78 4.46 33.93
N SER A 246 -5.97 5.21 34.68
CA SER A 246 -4.84 5.93 34.08
C SER A 246 -3.70 5.00 33.61
N MET A 247 -3.48 3.88 34.30
CA MET A 247 -2.44 2.92 33.91
C MET A 247 -2.86 2.12 32.68
N SER A 248 -4.13 1.74 32.55
CA SER A 248 -4.65 1.04 31.37
C SER A 248 -4.50 1.86 30.09
N ILE A 249 -4.74 3.17 30.14
CA ILE A 249 -4.52 4.08 29.01
C ILE A 249 -3.06 4.12 28.59
N ILE A 250 -2.12 4.21 29.55
CA ILE A 250 -0.69 4.21 29.25
C ILE A 250 -0.29 2.91 28.55
N PHE A 251 -0.76 1.75 29.05
CA PHE A 251 -0.50 0.47 28.39
C PHE A 251 -1.10 0.41 26.99
N LEU A 252 -2.34 0.88 26.80
CA LEU A 252 -2.97 0.95 25.48
C LEU A 252 -2.12 1.78 24.50
N VAL A 253 -1.61 2.93 24.93
CA VAL A 253 -0.74 3.78 24.12
C VAL A 253 0.56 3.06 23.77
N ILE A 254 1.20 2.38 24.72
CA ILE A 254 2.42 1.60 24.47
C ILE A 254 2.16 0.48 23.45
N PHE A 255 1.05 -0.24 23.58
CA PHE A 255 0.64 -1.28 22.63
C PHE A 255 0.37 -0.69 21.25
N CYS A 256 -0.36 0.42 21.16
CA CYS A 256 -0.58 1.12 19.89
C CYS A 256 0.77 1.51 19.24
N ILE A 257 1.70 2.08 20.00
CA ILE A 257 3.04 2.42 19.50
C ILE A 257 3.76 1.16 19.01
N PHE A 258 3.73 0.06 19.78
CA PHE A 258 4.33 -1.21 19.38
C PHE A 258 3.70 -1.76 18.09
N PHE A 259 2.39 -1.66 17.93
CA PHE A 259 1.68 -2.06 16.72
C PHE A 259 2.16 -1.28 15.50
N PHE A 260 2.22 0.06 15.60
CA PHE A 260 2.65 0.93 14.49
C PHE A 260 4.12 0.74 14.15
N ILE A 261 4.99 0.50 15.14
CA ILE A 261 6.44 0.37 14.94
C ILE A 261 6.83 -1.02 14.42
N PHE A 262 6.24 -2.10 14.93
CA PHE A 262 6.69 -3.45 14.63
C PHE A 262 5.71 -4.23 13.75
N ILE A 263 4.45 -4.28 14.15
CA ILE A 263 3.46 -5.15 13.52
C ILE A 263 3.08 -4.64 12.14
N LEU A 264 2.79 -3.34 12.01
CA LEU A 264 2.35 -2.73 10.76
C LEU A 264 3.40 -2.85 9.62
N PRO A 265 4.69 -2.49 9.81
CA PRO A 265 5.69 -2.65 8.74
C PRO A 265 5.90 -4.12 8.37
N PHE A 266 5.90 -5.01 9.36
CA PHE A 266 6.10 -6.43 9.13
C PHE A 266 4.94 -7.06 8.36
N ALA A 267 3.71 -6.71 8.74
CA ALA A 267 2.48 -7.14 8.07
C ALA A 267 2.41 -6.62 6.62
N SER A 268 2.79 -5.35 6.42
CA SER A 268 2.86 -4.70 5.10
C SER A 268 3.85 -5.41 4.18
N ILE A 269 5.11 -5.58 4.58
CA ILE A 269 6.10 -6.25 3.72
C ILE A 269 5.76 -7.70 3.44
N SER A 270 5.26 -8.41 4.45
CA SER A 270 4.84 -9.81 4.27
C SER A 270 3.79 -9.90 3.16
N PHE A 271 2.78 -9.01 3.18
CA PHE A 271 1.78 -8.91 2.13
C PHE A 271 2.40 -8.76 0.75
N TYR A 272 3.28 -7.77 0.56
CA TYR A 272 3.87 -7.47 -0.75
C TYR A 272 4.86 -8.53 -1.24
N LEU A 273 5.68 -9.12 -0.36
CA LEU A 273 6.58 -10.21 -0.73
C LEU A 273 5.83 -11.45 -1.21
N ILE A 274 4.70 -11.79 -0.58
CA ILE A 274 3.86 -12.91 -0.99
C ILE A 274 3.21 -12.61 -2.34
N LEU A 275 2.66 -11.40 -2.49
CA LEU A 275 2.02 -10.95 -3.71
C LEU A 275 2.99 -11.00 -4.90
N ILE A 276 4.17 -10.39 -4.75
CA ILE A 276 5.20 -10.31 -5.80
C ILE A 276 5.83 -11.67 -6.07
N GLY A 277 6.11 -12.47 -5.03
CA GLY A 277 6.64 -13.82 -5.18
C GLY A 277 5.70 -14.76 -5.93
N ARG A 278 4.38 -14.66 -5.69
CA ARG A 278 3.38 -15.41 -6.46
C ARG A 278 3.20 -14.83 -7.86
N TYR A 279 3.31 -13.52 -8.01
CA TYR A 279 3.30 -12.88 -9.32
C TYR A 279 4.41 -13.42 -10.22
N GLN A 280 5.65 -13.40 -9.75
CA GLN A 280 6.81 -13.93 -10.47
C GLN A 280 6.62 -15.40 -10.88
N LYS A 281 6.21 -16.25 -9.94
CA LYS A 281 6.15 -17.71 -10.16
C LYS A 281 4.95 -18.19 -10.98
N ARG A 282 3.78 -17.54 -10.85
CA ARG A 282 2.51 -18.10 -11.35
C ARG A 282 1.74 -17.21 -12.30
N LEU A 283 1.94 -15.89 -12.24
CA LEU A 283 1.12 -14.91 -12.97
C LEU A 283 1.89 -14.29 -14.14
N ARG A 284 3.19 -14.01 -13.98
CA ARG A 284 4.06 -13.50 -15.06
C ARG A 284 4.08 -14.41 -16.29
N PRO A 285 4.21 -15.76 -16.18
CA PRO A 285 4.20 -16.65 -17.35
C PRO A 285 2.89 -16.65 -18.15
N VAL A 286 1.77 -16.31 -17.50
CA VAL A 286 0.46 -16.25 -18.16
C VAL A 286 0.31 -14.99 -19.02
N LEU A 287 1.01 -13.92 -18.65
CA LEU A 287 0.97 -12.64 -19.37
C LEU A 287 2.06 -12.51 -20.43
N PHE A 288 3.23 -13.11 -20.19
CA PHE A 288 4.40 -13.05 -21.07
C PHE A 288 4.96 -14.46 -21.32
N PRO A 289 4.30 -15.27 -22.18
CA PRO A 289 4.75 -16.64 -22.46
C PRO A 289 6.06 -16.69 -23.27
N GLU A 290 6.27 -15.73 -24.17
CA GLU A 290 7.41 -15.69 -25.11
C GLU A 290 8.76 -15.50 -24.39
N GLN A 291 8.80 -14.73 -23.30
CA GLN A 291 10.04 -14.49 -22.53
C GLN A 291 10.51 -15.69 -21.69
N ASN A 292 9.70 -16.74 -21.53
CA ASN A 292 10.12 -17.95 -20.81
C ASN A 292 10.74 -19.01 -21.72
N GLN A 293 10.73 -18.83 -23.05
CA GLN A 293 11.32 -19.78 -24.00
C GLN A 293 12.80 -19.51 -24.31
N GLU A 294 13.32 -18.32 -24.00
CA GLU A 294 14.70 -17.92 -24.36
C GLU A 294 15.79 -18.19 -23.30
N ALA A 295 15.51 -18.91 -22.20
CA ALA A 295 16.56 -19.30 -21.25
C ALA A 295 16.24 -20.61 -20.51
N PRO A 296 17.08 -21.67 -20.55
CA PRO A 296 18.23 -21.98 -21.42
C PRO A 296 18.22 -23.41 -22.02
N ALA A 297 18.46 -23.53 -23.34
CA ALA A 297 18.85 -24.78 -23.99
C ALA A 297 20.30 -24.78 -24.51
N GLU A 298 21.04 -23.68 -24.35
CA GLU A 298 22.38 -23.48 -24.95
C GLU A 298 23.58 -23.77 -24.03
N VAL A 299 23.42 -24.57 -22.96
CA VAL A 299 24.56 -24.96 -22.09
C VAL A 299 24.83 -26.48 -22.10
N GLN A 300 24.31 -27.22 -23.09
CA GLN A 300 24.54 -28.68 -23.18
C GLN A 300 25.02 -29.19 -24.55
N SER A 301 25.69 -28.36 -25.35
CA SER A 301 26.40 -28.84 -26.54
C SER A 301 27.78 -28.23 -26.65
N GLY A 302 28.64 -28.61 -25.71
CA GLY A 302 30.09 -28.44 -25.78
C GLY A 302 30.68 -29.73 -25.25
N ALA A 303 30.79 -30.71 -26.15
CA ALA A 303 31.26 -32.06 -25.85
C ALA A 303 32.65 -32.03 -25.19
N GLU A 304 32.82 -32.95 -24.25
CA GLU A 304 34.10 -33.35 -23.67
C GLU A 304 35.13 -33.65 -24.75
N GLU A 305 36.32 -33.05 -24.62
CA GLU A 305 37.54 -33.57 -25.23
C GLU A 305 38.58 -33.70 -24.10
N PRO A 306 39.00 -34.94 -23.73
CA PRO A 306 40.01 -35.15 -22.72
C PRO A 306 41.41 -35.36 -23.33
N ALA A 307 42.41 -34.98 -22.52
CA ALA A 307 43.82 -35.37 -22.53
C ALA A 307 44.73 -34.81 -23.65
N ASP A 308 45.75 -34.02 -23.26
CA ASP A 308 47.06 -34.61 -22.99
C ASP A 308 47.97 -33.64 -22.21
N ALA A 309 48.72 -34.24 -21.29
CA ALA A 309 49.85 -33.67 -20.59
C ALA A 309 51.13 -34.06 -21.33
N ASP A 310 52.07 -33.11 -21.43
CA ASP A 310 53.54 -33.23 -21.67
C ASP A 310 53.98 -31.92 -22.32
N GLU A 311 55.15 -31.33 -22.13
CA GLU A 311 56.30 -31.51 -21.25
C GLU A 311 57.12 -30.21 -21.42
N GLN A 312 57.78 -29.81 -20.34
CA GLN A 312 59.13 -29.21 -20.30
C GLN A 312 59.57 -28.06 -21.24
N SER A 313 60.19 -27.08 -20.55
CA SER A 313 61.51 -26.51 -20.88
C SER A 313 61.66 -25.68 -22.16
N ASN A 314 61.75 -24.37 -22.01
CA ASN A 314 63.02 -23.66 -22.26
C ASN A 314 62.95 -22.18 -21.89
N GLN A 315 63.82 -21.78 -20.95
CA GLN A 315 64.42 -20.44 -20.90
C GLN A 315 65.24 -20.22 -22.20
N PRO A 316 65.35 -18.97 -22.65
CA PRO A 316 66.60 -18.23 -22.41
C PRO A 316 66.34 -16.78 -21.97
N SER A 317 66.96 -16.32 -20.88
CA SER A 317 68.01 -15.29 -20.88
C SER A 317 68.09 -14.41 -22.14
N ASP A 318 67.69 -13.15 -22.02
CA ASP A 318 68.60 -12.02 -22.26
C ASP A 318 67.96 -10.69 -21.83
N MET A 319 68.80 -9.88 -21.15
CA MET A 319 68.64 -8.52 -20.60
C MET A 319 68.00 -8.35 -19.22
#